data_AF-A0A496S522-F1
#
_entry.id   AF-A0A496S522-F1
#
_cell.length_a   1.000
_cell.length_b   1.000
_cell.length_c   1.000
_cell.angle_alpha   90.00
_cell.angle_beta   90.00
_cell.angle_gamma   90.00
#
_symmetry.space_group_name_H-M   'P 1'
#
loop_
_entity.id
_entity.type
_entity.pdbx_description
1 polymer ?
#
loop_
_entity_poly.entity_id
_entity_poly.type
_entity_poly.pdbx_seq_one_letter_code
_entity_poly.pdbx_strand_id
1 'polypeptide(L)' 'EEGNILIKEKKEGSSFVLQGIIYSPQGSVAIINNELLHEGDALMGQFKVKKIESNGVVLEKEGKEYFLKWEG' A
#
# COMPACT_ATOMS: atom_id res chain seq x y z
N GLU A 1 -7.49 -16.71 -16.10
CA GLU A 1 -7.64 -16.83 -14.64
C GLU A 1 -7.64 -15.43 -14.08
N GLU A 2 -8.79 -14.97 -13.56
CA GLU A 2 -9.02 -13.58 -13.17
C GLU A 2 -8.87 -13.43 -11.64
N GLY A 3 -7.95 -12.57 -11.21
CA GLY A 3 -7.71 -12.25 -9.81
C GLY A 3 -8.69 -11.17 -9.34
N ASN A 4 -9.49 -11.48 -8.33
CA ASN A 4 -10.44 -10.55 -7.72
C ASN A 4 -9.79 -9.84 -6.53
N ILE A 5 -9.71 -8.51 -6.56
CA ILE A 5 -9.41 -7.70 -5.36
C ILE A 5 -10.65 -7.69 -4.47
N LEU A 6 -10.62 -8.45 -3.39
CA LEU A 6 -11.62 -8.39 -2.32
C LEU A 6 -11.27 -7.24 -1.36
N ILE A 7 -11.54 -5.99 -1.76
CA ILE A 7 -11.66 -4.89 -0.79
C ILE A 7 -13.05 -5.03 -0.15
N LYS A 8 -13.12 -5.80 0.94
CA LYS A 8 -14.35 -6.06 1.68
C LYS A 8 -14.72 -4.90 2.62
N GLU A 9 -14.67 -3.66 2.14
CA GLU A 9 -15.43 -2.55 2.72
C GLU A 9 -15.67 -1.51 1.63
N LYS A 10 -16.88 -1.56 1.06
CA LYS A 10 -17.42 -0.57 0.13
C LYS A 10 -17.72 0.69 0.94
N LYS A 11 -16.70 1.53 1.17
CA LYS A 11 -16.89 2.94 1.55
C LYS A 11 -16.27 3.80 0.47
N GLU A 12 -17.14 4.45 -0.29
CA GLU A 12 -16.83 5.58 -1.14
C GLU A 12 -15.79 6.49 -0.46
N GLY A 13 -14.63 6.71 -1.09
CA GLY A 13 -13.68 7.69 -0.58
C GLY A 13 -12.28 7.69 -1.18
N SER A 14 -11.59 6.57 -1.33
CA SER A 14 -10.18 6.59 -1.77
C SER A 14 -9.75 5.24 -2.35
N SER A 15 -9.73 5.09 -3.67
CA SER A 15 -9.10 3.93 -4.31
C SER A 15 -7.58 4.10 -4.20
N PHE A 16 -6.94 3.38 -3.28
CA PHE A 16 -5.48 3.31 -3.25
C PHE A 16 -5.02 2.45 -4.42
N VAL A 17 -4.29 3.05 -5.36
CA VAL A 17 -3.68 2.33 -6.47
C VAL A 17 -2.19 2.21 -6.18
N LEU A 18 -1.74 0.99 -5.89
CA LEU A 18 -0.31 0.68 -5.90
C LEU A 18 0.12 0.64 -7.36
N GLN A 19 1.02 1.55 -7.76
CA GLN A 19 1.51 1.71 -9.13
C GLN A 19 2.93 1.17 -9.32
N GLY A 20 3.65 0.93 -8.24
CA GLY A 20 4.93 0.24 -8.30
C GLY A 20 5.51 -0.04 -6.93
N ILE A 21 6.44 -0.97 -6.89
CA ILE A 21 7.29 -1.24 -5.73
C ILE A 21 8.73 -1.33 -6.23
N ILE A 22 9.61 -0.55 -5.62
CA ILE A 22 11.06 -0.67 -5.76
C ILE A 22 11.56 -1.33 -4.48
N TYR A 23 11.88 -2.62 -4.55
CA TYR A 23 12.37 -3.38 -3.40
C TYR A 23 13.89 -3.57 -3.53
N SER A 24 14.66 -3.06 -2.58
CA SER A 24 16.12 -3.23 -2.56
C SER A 24 16.65 -3.53 -1.15
N PRO A 25 17.80 -4.21 -1.01
CA PRO A 25 18.41 -4.48 0.30
C PRO A 25 18.79 -3.22 1.09
N GLN A 26 18.96 -2.09 0.39
CA GLN A 26 19.35 -0.81 0.97
C GLN A 26 18.14 0.04 1.37
N GLY A 27 16.93 -0.33 0.93
CA GLY A 27 15.70 0.41 1.18
C GLY A 27 14.62 0.05 0.16
N SER A 28 13.38 0.04 0.64
CA SER A 28 12.19 -0.24 -0.17
C SER A 28 11.35 1.02 -0.33
N VAL A 29 10.77 1.19 -1.51
CA VAL A 29 9.92 2.33 -1.86
C VAL A 29 8.67 1.81 -2.55
N ALA A 30 7.50 2.34 -2.18
CA ALA A 30 6.23 2.07 -2.83
C ALA A 30 5.75 3.33 -3.54
N ILE A 31 5.11 3.15 -4.69
CA ILE A 31 4.44 4.22 -5.42
C ILE A 31 2.95 3.99 -5.29
N ILE A 32 2.26 4.81 -4.49
CA ILE A 32 0.82 4.73 -4.27
C ILE A 32 0.20 6.07 -4.65
N ASN A 33 -0.78 6.09 -5.54
CA ASN A 33 -1.47 7.32 -5.99
C ASN A 33 -0.51 8.45 -6.45
N ASN A 34 0.53 8.09 -7.19
CA ASN A 34 1.61 8.95 -7.69
C ASN A 34 2.54 9.50 -6.59
N GLU A 35 2.42 9.02 -5.34
CA GLU A 35 3.30 9.38 -4.24
C GLU A 35 4.34 8.29 -3.99
N LEU A 36 5.60 8.71 -3.81
CA LEU A 36 6.71 7.84 -3.38
C LEU A 36 6.72 7.77 -1.86
N LEU A 37 6.59 6.57 -1.32
CA LEU A 37 6.48 6.32 0.12
C LEU A 37 7.51 5.30 0.58
N HIS A 38 8.13 5.59 1.73
CA HIS A 38 9.03 4.69 2.44
C HIS A 38 8.36 4.07 3.66
N GLU A 39 8.98 3.04 4.22
CA GLU A 39 8.57 2.48 5.50
C GLU A 39 8.66 3.57 6.59
N GLY A 40 7.54 3.80 7.29
CA GLY A 40 7.37 4.84 8.29
C GLY A 40 6.60 6.08 7.81
N ASP A 41 6.50 6.30 6.49
CA ASP A 41 5.82 7.46 5.93
C ASP A 41 4.31 7.41 6.13
N ALA A 42 3.67 8.58 6.11
CA ALA A 42 2.23 8.72 6.19
C ALA A 42 1.63 8.97 4.80
N LEU A 43 0.84 8.01 4.31
CA LEU A 43 -0.01 8.14 3.13
C LEU A 43 -1.33 8.84 3.51
N MET A 44 -1.64 9.93 2.81
CA MET A 44 -2.83 10.75 3.03
C MET A 44 -3.03 11.20 4.49
N GLY A 45 -1.96 11.29 5.27
CA GLY A 45 -1.96 11.73 6.67
C GLY A 45 -2.66 10.78 7.67
N GLN A 46 -3.19 9.65 7.23
CA GLN A 46 -4.00 8.74 8.07
C GLN A 46 -3.56 7.27 8.00
N PHE A 47 -2.85 6.87 6.93
CA PHE A 47 -2.29 5.55 6.78
C PHE A 47 -0.78 5.63 6.94
N LYS A 48 -0.20 4.87 7.85
CA LYS A 48 1.25 4.73 7.99
C LYS A 48 1.73 3.54 7.20
N VAL A 49 2.75 3.72 6.37
CA VAL A 49 3.42 2.60 5.70
C VAL A 49 4.21 1.84 6.76
N LYS A 50 3.71 0.67 7.16
CA LYS A 50 4.34 -0.17 8.16
C LYS A 50 5.49 -0.96 7.58
N LYS A 51 5.27 -1.52 6.39
CA LYS A 51 6.22 -2.40 5.72
C LYS A 51 6.02 -2.39 4.22
N ILE A 52 7.10 -2.44 3.46
CA ILE A 52 7.06 -2.61 2.01
C ILE A 52 7.67 -3.96 1.66
N GLU A 53 6.87 -4.81 1.03
CA GLU A 53 7.26 -6.15 0.62
C GLU A 53 7.27 -6.26 -0.90
N SER A 54 7.92 -7.30 -1.44
CA SER A 54 8.05 -7.47 -2.89
C SER A 54 6.71 -7.68 -3.61
N ASN A 55 5.64 -8.03 -2.89
CA ASN A 55 4.32 -8.35 -3.42
C ASN A 55 3.22 -7.37 -2.95
N GLY A 56 3.56 -6.33 -2.19
CA GLY A 56 2.57 -5.41 -1.64
C GLY A 56 3.10 -4.53 -0.52
N VAL A 57 2.20 -3.74 0.06
CA VAL A 57 2.51 -2.77 1.10
C VAL A 57 1.58 -2.97 2.28
N VAL A 58 2.13 -3.04 3.49
CA VAL A 58 1.36 -3.05 4.73
C VAL A 58 1.15 -1.61 5.19
N LEU A 59 -0.10 -1.19 5.26
CA LEU A 59 -0.53 0.10 5.78
C LEU A 59 -1.16 -0.09 7.15
N GLU A 60 -0.91 0.83 8.07
CA GLU A 60 -1.52 0.87 9.40
C GLU A 60 -2.37 2.13 9.54
N LYS A 61 -3.61 2.00 9.98
CA LYS A 61 -4.47 3.13 10.35
C LYS A 61 -5.15 2.83 11.68
N GLU A 62 -4.93 3.70 12.67
CA GLU A 62 -5.57 3.60 13.99
C GLU A 62 -5.40 2.22 14.64
N GLY A 63 -4.21 1.61 14.48
CA GLY A 63 -3.89 0.29 15.02
C GLY A 63 -4.45 -0.91 14.23
N LYS A 64 -5.08 -0.66 13.08
CA LYS A 64 -5.50 -1.71 12.15
C LYS A 64 -4.55 -1.78 10.96
N GLU A 65 -4.17 -3.01 10.59
CA GLU A 65 -3.31 -3.27 9.44
C GLU A 65 -4.15 -3.60 8.19
N TYR A 66 -3.72 -3.05 7.05
CA TYR A 66 -4.32 -3.20 5.74
C TYR A 66 -3.22 -3.60 4.77
N PHE A 67 -3.43 -4.71 4.05
CA PHE A 67 -2.47 -5.16 3.05
C PHE A 67 -2.90 -4.70 1.65
N LEU A 68 -2.10 -3.83 1.05
CA LEU A 68 -2.28 -3.35 -0.32
C LEU A 68 -1.46 -4.26 -1.25
N LYS A 69 -2.13 -5.22 -1.88
CA LYS A 69 -1.49 -6.20 -2.76
C LYS A 69 -1.12 -5.56 -4.10
N TRP A 70 0.04 -5.93 -4.63
CA TRP A 70 0.40 -5.64 -6.01
C TRP A 70 -0.44 -6.48 -6.97
N GLU A 71 -1.22 -5.81 -7.81
CA GLU A 71 -2.00 -6.38 -8.89
C GLU A 71 -1.37 -5.94 -10.21
N GLY A 72 -0.14 -6.41 -10.45
CA GLY A 72 0.53 -6.27 -11.74
C GLY A 72 0.01 -7.25 -12.78
#